data_AF-A0AAJ1U7C8-F1
#
_entry.id   AF-A0AAJ1U7C8-F1
#
_cell.length_a   1.000
_cell.length_b   1.000
_cell.length_c   1.000
_cell.angle_alpha   90.00
_cell.angle_beta   90.00
_cell.angle_gamma   90.00
#
_symmetry.space_group_name_H-M   'P 1'
#
loop_
_entity.id
_entity.type
_entity.pdbx_description
1 polymer ?
#
loop_
_entity_poly.entity_id
_entity_poly.type
_entity_poly.pdbx_seq_one_letter_code
_entity_poly.pdbx_strand_id
1 'polypeptide(L)'
;MTDTSKLTRFQTIAAQGIAAVDPGPRIAPFTSTQWVASSLLQKAIRRGDLYAARQAGRFLLEAKREYLLRRLNIIAAEDIGIADIKTVAITAACLASAKVRRDLGGDAVVTEYLIRRMVDARKSRAADDLLMSLERLPDLAEDRTRFGAMSDDRLRQIVLGCPSLDRKALALWYLVGTARCQSDHLPTRKGNPNLAFDTLAELGVAPTMVQIARANFTKTSAMLSPFVALLSLENGVVATGAQDDPTPVETRINGVPSYAFDMYTRPGRAALGRLLLRNAGMASWAGAFLPRTNRVQVAGELLFRVEGQCLRRHAVGPLSASLRDRWQWECSGLPREALEFGLAALKDAMPELNAIRAEVVREGVA
;
A
#
# COMPACT_ATOMS: atom_id res chain seq x y z
N MET A 1 1.58 -16.81 25.48
CA MET A 1 1.16 -15.48 26.00
C MET A 1 1.96 -14.40 25.28
N THR A 2 1.31 -13.55 24.51
CA THR A 2 1.95 -12.38 23.88
C THR A 2 2.27 -11.36 24.96
N ASP A 3 3.55 -11.07 25.17
CA ASP A 3 4.01 -10.02 26.06
C ASP A 3 3.52 -8.64 25.55
N THR A 4 2.41 -8.17 26.09
CA THR A 4 1.74 -6.90 25.74
C THR A 4 2.54 -5.66 26.17
N SER A 5 3.57 -5.83 27.01
CA SER A 5 4.38 -4.72 27.52
C SER A 5 5.05 -3.94 26.38
N LYS A 6 5.47 -4.61 25.30
CA LYS A 6 6.22 -3.95 24.21
C LYS A 6 5.36 -3.01 23.37
N LEU A 7 4.05 -3.22 23.26
CA LEU A 7 3.15 -2.28 22.58
C LEU A 7 2.77 -1.10 23.49
N THR A 8 2.77 -1.30 24.81
CA THR A 8 2.41 -0.27 25.81
C THR A 8 3.32 0.96 25.70
N ARG A 9 4.62 0.78 25.41
CA ARG A 9 5.53 1.91 25.18
C ARG A 9 5.08 2.79 24.02
N PHE A 10 4.54 2.19 22.95
CA PHE A 10 4.09 2.93 21.76
C PHE A 10 2.76 3.63 22.01
N GLN A 11 1.92 3.08 22.90
CA GLN A 11 0.72 3.78 23.40
C GLN A 11 1.11 5.01 24.23
N THR A 12 2.16 4.89 25.06
CA THR A 12 2.69 6.03 25.83
C THR A 12 3.23 7.13 24.91
N ILE A 13 4.02 6.76 23.90
CA ILE A 13 4.50 7.70 22.88
C ILE A 13 3.33 8.34 22.13
N ALA A 14 2.28 7.58 21.81
CA ALA A 14 1.08 8.11 21.17
C ALA A 14 0.34 9.11 22.07
N ALA A 15 0.17 8.81 23.36
CA ALA A 15 -0.47 9.71 24.32
C ALA A 15 0.26 11.05 24.42
N GLN A 16 1.60 11.01 24.50
CA GLN A 16 2.44 12.22 24.49
C GLN A 16 2.31 13.00 23.18
N GLY A 17 2.33 12.30 22.05
CA GLY A 17 2.15 12.92 20.73
C GLY A 17 0.78 13.58 20.57
N ILE A 18 -0.28 12.90 21.01
CA ILE A 18 -1.67 13.39 20.99
C ILE A 18 -1.81 14.66 21.83
N ALA A 19 -1.24 14.69 23.03
CA ALA A 19 -1.28 15.86 23.91
C ALA A 19 -0.61 17.10 23.29
N ALA A 20 0.32 16.91 22.34
CA ALA A 20 1.02 17.97 21.63
C ALA A 20 0.39 18.35 20.28
N VAL A 21 -0.67 17.66 19.82
CA VAL A 21 -1.27 17.95 18.51
C VAL A 21 -2.12 19.22 18.59
N ASP A 22 -1.70 20.24 17.85
CA ASP A 22 -2.60 21.33 17.48
C ASP A 22 -3.62 20.84 16.44
N PRO A 23 -4.94 20.86 16.74
CA PRO A 23 -5.97 20.48 15.79
C PRO A 23 -5.92 21.32 14.51
N GLY A 24 -5.31 22.51 14.54
CA GLY A 24 -5.19 23.40 13.38
C GLY A 24 -6.55 23.83 12.83
N PRO A 25 -6.58 24.36 11.59
CA PRO A 25 -7.81 24.90 11.03
C PRO A 25 -8.85 23.81 10.76
N ARG A 26 -10.12 24.22 10.75
CA ARG A 26 -11.25 23.37 10.36
C ARG A 26 -11.09 22.94 8.90
N ILE A 27 -11.19 21.64 8.66
CA ILE A 27 -11.14 21.06 7.32
C ILE A 27 -12.51 21.18 6.65
N ALA A 28 -12.55 21.61 5.38
CA ALA A 28 -13.78 21.66 4.61
C ALA A 28 -14.38 20.25 4.43
N PRO A 29 -15.71 20.11 4.38
CA PRO A 29 -16.36 18.82 4.12
C PRO A 29 -15.86 18.17 2.83
N PHE A 30 -15.77 16.85 2.82
CA PHE A 30 -15.46 16.08 1.61
C PHE A 30 -16.73 15.93 0.76
N THR A 31 -16.64 16.20 -0.53
CA THR A 31 -17.79 16.35 -1.44
C THR A 31 -17.95 15.20 -2.45
N SER A 32 -17.23 14.09 -2.25
CA SER A 32 -17.22 12.95 -3.17
C SER A 32 -17.56 11.65 -2.45
N THR A 33 -17.42 10.50 -3.13
CA THR A 33 -17.83 9.21 -2.60
C THR A 33 -16.80 8.59 -1.66
N GLN A 34 -17.21 7.61 -0.84
CA GLN A 34 -16.29 6.89 0.05
C GLN A 34 -15.13 6.18 -0.67
N TRP A 35 -15.31 5.79 -1.94
CA TRP A 35 -14.26 5.17 -2.75
C TRP A 35 -13.19 6.19 -3.12
N VAL A 36 -13.61 7.39 -3.52
CA VAL A 36 -12.70 8.51 -3.78
C VAL A 36 -12.04 8.97 -2.48
N ALA A 37 -12.76 9.01 -1.36
CA ALA A 37 -12.17 9.34 -0.06
C ALA A 37 -11.08 8.32 0.34
N SER A 38 -11.34 7.02 0.17
CA SER A 38 -10.35 5.97 0.49
C SER A 38 -9.10 6.06 -0.38
N SER A 39 -9.29 6.27 -1.70
CA SER A 39 -8.21 6.52 -2.65
C SER A 39 -7.40 7.77 -2.27
N LEU A 40 -8.10 8.87 -1.94
CA LEU A 40 -7.49 10.14 -1.54
C LEU A 40 -6.68 9.99 -0.26
N LEU A 41 -7.24 9.39 0.80
CA LEU A 41 -6.57 9.24 2.09
C LEU A 41 -5.19 8.61 1.92
N GLN A 42 -5.13 7.49 1.20
CA GLN A 42 -3.88 6.76 1.00
C GLN A 42 -2.87 7.56 0.18
N LYS A 43 -3.29 8.11 -0.97
CA LYS A 43 -2.37 8.87 -1.84
C LYS A 43 -1.92 10.18 -1.22
N ALA A 44 -2.79 10.85 -0.47
CA ALA A 44 -2.44 12.06 0.28
C ALA A 44 -1.40 11.75 1.38
N ILE A 45 -1.54 10.61 2.08
CA ILE A 45 -0.51 10.15 3.02
C ILE A 45 0.81 9.86 2.29
N ARG A 46 0.78 9.12 1.17
CA ARG A 46 1.98 8.84 0.35
C ARG A 46 2.70 10.12 -0.07
N ARG A 47 1.94 11.14 -0.49
CA ARG A 47 2.45 12.42 -1.00
C ARG A 47 2.71 13.47 0.09
N GLY A 48 2.42 13.17 1.35
CA GLY A 48 2.54 14.14 2.43
C GLY A 48 1.60 15.35 2.30
N ASP A 49 0.42 15.20 1.69
CA ASP A 49 -0.64 16.21 1.69
C ASP A 49 -1.52 16.04 2.94
N LEU A 50 -1.19 16.80 3.99
CA LEU A 50 -1.92 16.73 5.25
C LEU A 50 -3.39 17.16 5.10
N TYR A 51 -3.66 18.22 4.35
CA TYR A 51 -5.00 18.77 4.25
C TYR A 51 -5.96 17.76 3.59
N ALA A 52 -5.55 17.20 2.46
CA ALA A 52 -6.34 16.20 1.76
C ALA A 52 -6.51 14.90 2.56
N ALA A 53 -5.44 14.45 3.24
CA ALA A 53 -5.50 13.25 4.07
C ALA A 53 -6.48 13.43 5.24
N ARG A 54 -6.46 14.59 5.91
CA ARG A 54 -7.41 14.91 6.98
C ARG A 54 -8.84 15.01 6.48
N GLN A 55 -9.06 15.61 5.31
CA GLN A 55 -10.39 15.72 4.71
C GLN A 55 -10.99 14.35 4.45
N ALA A 56 -10.25 13.46 3.77
CA ALA A 56 -10.67 12.09 3.52
C ALA A 56 -10.86 11.29 4.80
N GLY A 57 -9.92 11.43 5.75
CA GLY A 57 -9.95 10.74 7.04
C GLY A 57 -11.18 11.09 7.87
N ARG A 58 -11.55 12.37 7.98
CA ARG A 58 -12.76 12.80 8.69
C ARG A 58 -14.03 12.23 8.07
N PHE A 59 -14.16 12.35 6.75
CA PHE A 59 -15.30 11.79 6.03
C PHE A 59 -15.44 10.28 6.25
N LEU A 60 -14.34 9.53 6.12
CA LEU A 60 -14.36 8.07 6.31
C LEU A 60 -14.60 7.69 7.77
N LEU A 61 -14.19 8.51 8.74
CA LEU A 61 -14.44 8.25 10.15
C LEU A 61 -15.95 8.29 10.44
N GLU A 62 -16.64 9.28 9.88
CA GLU A 62 -18.09 9.45 10.00
C GLU A 62 -18.85 8.39 9.21
N ALA A 63 -18.47 8.16 7.95
CA ALA A 63 -19.23 7.29 7.04
C ALA A 63 -18.90 5.79 7.19
N LYS A 64 -17.65 5.43 7.48
CA LYS A 64 -17.10 4.07 7.45
C LYS A 64 -15.97 3.85 8.48
N ARG A 65 -16.23 4.19 9.74
CA ARG A 65 -15.30 4.08 10.87
C ARG A 65 -14.39 2.85 10.87
N GLU A 66 -14.94 1.63 10.94
CA GLU A 66 -14.12 0.41 11.06
C GLU A 66 -13.26 0.15 9.82
N TYR A 67 -13.77 0.52 8.63
CA TYR A 67 -13.02 0.47 7.39
C TYR A 67 -11.82 1.42 7.43
N LEU A 68 -12.00 2.66 7.90
CA LEU A 68 -10.91 3.63 8.06
C LEU A 68 -9.82 3.08 8.97
N LEU A 69 -10.18 2.56 10.15
CA LEU A 69 -9.21 2.05 11.12
C LEU A 69 -8.43 0.85 10.54
N ARG A 70 -9.08 -0.03 9.80
CA ARG A 70 -8.39 -1.10 9.08
C ARG A 70 -7.45 -0.54 8.00
N ARG A 71 -7.91 0.47 7.25
CA ARG A 71 -7.14 1.10 6.17
C ARG A 71 -5.90 1.80 6.69
N LEU A 72 -5.94 2.46 7.84
CA LEU A 72 -4.77 3.06 8.47
C LEU A 72 -3.70 2.01 8.84
N ASN A 73 -4.10 0.83 9.33
CA ASN A 73 -3.15 -0.26 9.55
C ASN A 73 -2.53 -0.77 8.23
N ILE A 74 -3.32 -0.85 7.17
CA ILE A 74 -2.83 -1.23 5.83
C ILE A 74 -1.81 -0.20 5.34
N ILE A 75 -2.16 1.08 5.32
CA ILE A 75 -1.29 2.18 4.88
C ILE A 75 0.02 2.21 5.67
N ALA A 76 -0.05 1.96 6.99
CA ALA A 76 1.16 1.87 7.80
C ALA A 76 2.12 0.77 7.32
N ALA A 77 1.61 -0.41 6.97
CA ALA A 77 2.46 -1.50 6.48
C ALA A 77 2.85 -1.32 5.00
N GLU A 78 1.95 -0.78 4.18
CA GLU A 78 2.08 -0.66 2.72
C GLU A 78 2.96 0.51 2.29
N ASP A 79 2.75 1.69 2.87
CA ASP A 79 3.31 2.96 2.36
C ASP A 79 4.40 3.53 3.26
N ILE A 80 4.42 3.13 4.53
CA ILE A 80 5.42 3.55 5.51
C ILE A 80 6.41 2.41 5.73
N GLY A 81 5.89 1.22 6.04
CA GLY A 81 6.66 -0.02 6.09
C GLY A 81 7.91 0.11 6.96
N ILE A 82 9.03 -0.41 6.44
CA ILE A 82 10.31 -0.42 7.16
C ILE A 82 10.99 0.96 7.22
N ALA A 83 10.54 1.94 6.44
CA ALA A 83 11.12 3.29 6.44
C ALA A 83 10.86 4.06 7.74
N ASP A 84 9.77 3.75 8.45
CA ASP A 84 9.48 4.29 9.77
C ASP A 84 8.71 3.27 10.62
N ILE A 85 9.45 2.28 11.12
CA ILE A 85 8.93 1.21 12.00
C ILE A 85 8.24 1.79 13.24
N LYS A 86 8.70 2.94 13.75
CA LYS A 86 8.08 3.60 14.92
C LYS A 86 6.66 4.04 14.60
N THR A 87 6.42 4.58 13.41
CA THR A 87 5.07 4.92 12.96
C THR A 87 4.20 3.69 12.75
N VAL A 88 4.71 2.62 12.13
CA VAL A 88 3.97 1.33 12.03
C VAL A 88 3.58 0.79 13.41
N ALA A 89 4.51 0.83 14.36
CA ALA A 89 4.31 0.36 15.72
C ALA A 89 3.25 1.17 16.48
N ILE A 90 3.33 2.51 16.39
CA ILE A 90 2.36 3.41 17.01
C ILE A 90 0.97 3.20 16.42
N THR A 91 0.85 3.05 15.10
CA THR A 91 -0.43 2.73 14.47
C THR A 91 -1.00 1.40 14.98
N ALA A 92 -0.21 0.33 14.99
CA ALA A 92 -0.65 -0.96 15.49
C ALA A 92 -1.07 -0.89 16.97
N ALA A 93 -0.32 -0.15 17.79
CA ALA A 93 -0.60 0.03 19.21
C ALA A 93 -1.88 0.83 19.47
N CYS A 94 -2.07 1.97 18.79
CA CYS A 94 -3.27 2.79 18.89
C CYS A 94 -4.53 2.04 18.43
N LEU A 95 -4.40 1.24 17.36
CA LEU A 95 -5.52 0.54 16.73
C LEU A 95 -5.73 -0.88 17.27
N ALA A 96 -5.02 -1.27 18.33
CA ALA A 96 -5.10 -2.60 18.93
C ALA A 96 -6.51 -2.93 19.44
N SER A 97 -7.19 -1.96 20.09
CA SER A 97 -8.55 -2.15 20.60
C SER A 97 -9.32 -0.82 20.71
N ALA A 98 -10.64 -0.92 20.81
CA ALA A 98 -11.48 0.24 21.07
C ALA A 98 -11.20 0.87 22.45
N LYS A 99 -10.82 0.06 23.45
CA LYS A 99 -10.42 0.56 24.78
C LYS A 99 -9.20 1.48 24.67
N VAL A 100 -8.16 1.04 23.99
CA VAL A 100 -6.94 1.86 23.81
C VAL A 100 -7.27 3.20 23.17
N ARG A 101 -8.11 3.22 22.13
CA ARG A 101 -8.51 4.48 21.50
C ARG A 101 -9.29 5.39 22.43
N ARG A 102 -10.23 4.86 23.23
CA ARG A 102 -10.94 5.66 24.24
C ARG A 102 -9.99 6.26 25.27
N ASP A 103 -9.04 5.46 25.76
CA ASP A 103 -8.04 5.90 26.74
C ASP A 103 -7.10 6.98 26.15
N LEU A 104 -6.94 7.02 24.81
CA LEU A 104 -6.17 8.01 24.06
C LEU A 104 -7.01 9.23 23.59
N GLY A 105 -8.24 9.41 24.08
CA GLY A 105 -9.09 10.57 23.73
C GLY A 105 -10.13 10.31 22.63
N GLY A 106 -10.30 9.06 22.21
CA GLY A 106 -11.33 8.63 21.26
C GLY A 106 -10.87 8.62 19.80
N ASP A 107 -11.73 8.08 18.94
CA ASP A 107 -11.35 7.75 17.56
C ASP A 107 -11.00 8.99 16.72
N ALA A 108 -11.68 10.11 16.90
CA ALA A 108 -11.38 11.35 16.17
C ALA A 108 -9.97 11.86 16.44
N VAL A 109 -9.57 11.90 17.72
CA VAL A 109 -8.24 12.36 18.15
C VAL A 109 -7.16 11.40 17.67
N VAL A 110 -7.38 10.09 17.85
CA VAL A 110 -6.43 9.07 17.42
C VAL A 110 -6.25 9.09 15.89
N THR A 111 -7.33 9.16 15.12
CA THR A 111 -7.27 9.22 13.66
C THR A 111 -6.53 10.45 13.16
N GLU A 112 -6.82 11.63 13.70
CA GLU A 112 -6.13 12.87 13.37
C GLU A 112 -4.62 12.78 13.64
N TYR A 113 -4.24 12.30 14.83
CA TYR A 113 -2.84 12.09 15.20
C TYR A 113 -2.13 11.12 14.26
N LEU A 114 -2.75 9.97 13.99
CA LEU A 114 -2.17 8.96 13.10
C LEU A 114 -2.01 9.50 11.68
N ILE A 115 -3.00 10.22 11.13
CA ILE A 115 -2.89 10.81 9.78
C ILE A 115 -1.70 11.78 9.70
N ARG A 116 -1.56 12.71 10.66
CA ARG A 116 -0.41 13.63 10.70
C ARG A 116 0.91 12.89 10.72
N ARG A 117 1.02 11.93 11.63
CA ARG A 117 2.20 11.10 11.78
C ARG A 117 2.54 10.37 10.49
N MET A 118 1.54 9.78 9.83
CA MET A 118 1.73 9.02 8.60
C MET A 118 2.13 9.92 7.43
N VAL A 119 1.54 11.11 7.31
CA VAL A 119 1.89 12.13 6.31
C VAL A 119 3.36 12.51 6.43
N ASP A 120 3.85 12.75 7.65
CA ASP A 120 5.21 13.20 7.92
C ASP A 120 6.26 12.08 7.87
N ALA A 121 5.86 10.82 8.02
CA ALA A 121 6.76 9.68 8.07
C ALA A 121 7.62 9.52 6.81
N ARG A 122 8.78 8.86 6.94
CA ARG A 122 9.48 8.31 5.77
C ARG A 122 8.63 7.20 5.16
N LYS A 123 8.68 7.05 3.84
CA LYS A 123 7.82 6.12 3.09
C LYS A 123 8.64 5.00 2.47
N SER A 124 8.07 3.81 2.40
CA SER A 124 8.61 2.70 1.62
C SER A 124 7.48 1.76 1.25
N ARG A 125 7.45 1.38 -0.03
CA ARG A 125 6.53 0.39 -0.58
C ARG A 125 7.15 -0.99 -0.74
N ALA A 126 8.36 -1.22 -0.24
CA ALA A 126 9.10 -2.47 -0.47
C ALA A 126 8.33 -3.74 -0.08
N ALA A 127 7.48 -3.70 0.96
CA ALA A 127 6.64 -4.84 1.34
C ALA A 127 5.52 -5.10 0.32
N ASP A 128 4.96 -4.05 -0.27
CA ASP A 128 3.96 -4.14 -1.34
C ASP A 128 4.61 -4.53 -2.67
N ASP A 129 5.75 -3.93 -3.03
CA ASP A 129 6.50 -4.28 -4.24
C ASP A 129 6.95 -5.76 -4.20
N LEU A 130 7.37 -6.24 -3.02
CA LEU A 130 7.64 -7.66 -2.79
C LEU A 130 6.36 -8.49 -2.99
N LEU A 131 5.25 -8.12 -2.36
CA LEU A 131 3.97 -8.82 -2.50
C LEU A 131 3.56 -8.96 -3.98
N MET A 132 3.56 -7.85 -4.72
CA MET A 132 3.22 -7.82 -6.14
C MET A 132 4.20 -8.67 -6.97
N SER A 133 5.48 -8.65 -6.61
CA SER A 133 6.50 -9.49 -7.27
C SER A 133 6.21 -10.98 -7.09
N LEU A 134 5.84 -11.42 -5.89
CA LEU A 134 5.55 -12.84 -5.64
C LEU A 134 4.38 -13.36 -6.47
N GLU A 135 3.36 -12.53 -6.67
CA GLU A 135 2.19 -12.90 -7.46
C GLU A 135 2.51 -13.04 -8.95
N ARG A 136 3.40 -12.18 -9.48
CA ARG A 136 3.49 -11.95 -10.92
C ARG A 136 4.85 -12.19 -11.55
N LEU A 137 5.92 -12.32 -10.77
CA LEU A 137 7.25 -12.58 -11.32
C LEU A 137 7.24 -13.92 -12.07
N PRO A 138 7.67 -13.96 -13.36
CA PRO A 138 7.66 -15.18 -14.16
C PRO A 138 8.48 -16.31 -13.54
N ASP A 139 9.65 -15.98 -12.99
CA ASP A 139 10.61 -16.93 -12.39
C ASP A 139 10.06 -17.70 -11.18
N LEU A 140 8.95 -17.25 -10.60
CA LEU A 140 8.29 -17.91 -9.48
C LEU A 140 7.06 -18.74 -9.90
N ALA A 141 6.77 -18.86 -11.20
CA ALA A 141 5.57 -19.56 -11.68
C ALA A 141 5.47 -21.00 -11.19
N GLU A 142 6.56 -21.76 -11.29
CA GLU A 142 6.60 -23.14 -10.78
C GLU A 142 6.53 -23.16 -9.25
N ASP A 143 7.26 -22.26 -8.58
CA ASP A 143 7.30 -22.17 -7.12
C ASP A 143 5.93 -21.86 -6.52
N ARG A 144 5.11 -21.01 -7.17
CA ARG A 144 3.74 -20.72 -6.75
C ARG A 144 2.92 -22.01 -6.66
N THR A 145 2.98 -22.89 -7.64
CA THR A 145 2.25 -24.17 -7.61
C THR A 145 2.89 -25.14 -6.63
N ARG A 146 4.21 -25.31 -6.71
CA ARG A 146 4.96 -26.31 -5.95
C ARG A 146 4.87 -26.07 -4.44
N PHE A 147 5.02 -24.83 -3.99
CA PHE A 147 5.01 -24.50 -2.56
C PHE A 147 3.61 -24.65 -1.95
N GLY A 148 2.54 -24.44 -2.74
CA GLY A 148 1.17 -24.64 -2.29
C GLY A 148 0.89 -26.06 -1.79
N ALA A 149 1.56 -27.06 -2.36
CA ALA A 149 1.43 -28.47 -2.01
C ALA A 149 2.39 -28.94 -0.88
N MET A 150 3.32 -28.11 -0.43
CA MET A 150 4.31 -28.51 0.58
C MET A 150 3.72 -28.60 1.99
N SER A 151 4.38 -29.35 2.88
CA SER A 151 4.07 -29.33 4.32
C SER A 151 4.52 -28.03 4.97
N ASP A 152 3.91 -27.68 6.11
CA ASP A 152 4.31 -26.50 6.89
C ASP A 152 5.79 -26.58 7.32
N ASP A 153 6.29 -27.77 7.70
CA ASP A 153 7.69 -27.97 8.05
C ASP A 153 8.63 -27.66 6.89
N ARG A 154 8.25 -28.08 5.67
CA ARG A 154 9.06 -27.82 4.48
C ARG A 154 9.07 -26.34 4.11
N LEU A 155 7.92 -25.68 4.20
CA LEU A 155 7.81 -24.23 4.00
C LEU A 155 8.66 -23.48 5.03
N ARG A 156 8.59 -23.86 6.31
CA ARG A 156 9.44 -23.32 7.37
C ARG A 156 10.93 -23.48 7.07
N GLN A 157 11.37 -24.66 6.63
CA GLN A 157 12.77 -24.88 6.23
C GLN A 157 13.21 -23.94 5.10
N ILE A 158 12.34 -23.69 4.11
CA ILE A 158 12.63 -22.73 3.04
C ILE A 158 12.75 -21.31 3.61
N VAL A 159 11.84 -20.91 4.50
CA VAL A 159 11.90 -19.58 5.11
C VAL A 159 13.22 -19.38 5.87
N LEU A 160 13.66 -20.39 6.62
CA LEU A 160 14.87 -20.32 7.44
C LEU A 160 16.18 -20.43 6.65
N GLY A 161 16.20 -21.21 5.57
CA GLY A 161 17.45 -21.59 4.88
C GLY A 161 17.62 -21.05 3.47
N CYS A 162 16.58 -20.51 2.82
CA CYS A 162 16.68 -20.08 1.43
C CYS A 162 17.40 -18.71 1.30
N PRO A 163 18.44 -18.59 0.45
CA PRO A 163 19.10 -17.31 0.22
C PRO A 163 18.26 -16.35 -0.64
N SER A 164 17.34 -16.87 -1.46
CA SER A 164 16.45 -16.04 -2.29
C SER A 164 15.35 -15.42 -1.44
N LEU A 165 15.35 -14.09 -1.34
CA LEU A 165 14.31 -13.32 -0.65
C LEU A 165 12.91 -13.67 -1.16
N ASP A 166 12.74 -13.79 -2.48
CA ASP A 166 11.42 -14.01 -3.07
C ASP A 166 10.87 -15.40 -2.72
N ARG A 167 11.70 -16.45 -2.84
CA ARG A 167 11.29 -17.81 -2.45
C ARG A 167 11.03 -17.92 -0.95
N LYS A 168 11.85 -17.25 -0.14
CA LYS A 168 11.64 -17.13 1.31
C LYS A 168 10.29 -16.46 1.62
N ALA A 169 9.99 -15.34 0.96
CA ALA A 169 8.75 -14.60 1.15
C ALA A 169 7.52 -15.36 0.63
N LEU A 170 7.62 -16.06 -0.50
CA LEU A 170 6.56 -16.91 -1.03
C LEU A 170 6.25 -18.08 -0.10
N ALA A 171 7.29 -18.75 0.42
CA ALA A 171 7.11 -19.80 1.41
C ALA A 171 6.48 -19.27 2.70
N LEU A 172 6.86 -18.06 3.13
CA LEU A 172 6.24 -17.38 4.27
C LEU A 172 4.76 -17.09 4.02
N TRP A 173 4.37 -16.65 2.82
CA TRP A 173 2.94 -16.42 2.50
C TRP A 173 2.14 -17.71 2.58
N TYR A 174 2.64 -18.82 2.03
CA TYR A 174 1.97 -20.11 2.18
C TYR A 174 1.91 -20.60 3.63
N LEU A 175 2.96 -20.35 4.41
CA LEU A 175 2.99 -20.70 5.83
C LEU A 175 2.00 -19.84 6.64
N VAL A 176 1.80 -18.57 6.29
CA VAL A 176 0.72 -17.74 6.87
C VAL A 176 -0.66 -18.24 6.42
N GLY A 177 -0.81 -18.58 5.14
CA GLY A 177 -2.03 -19.08 4.53
C GLY A 177 -2.70 -18.09 3.58
N THR A 178 -2.89 -18.53 2.34
CA THR A 178 -3.52 -17.77 1.24
C THR A 178 -5.05 -17.76 1.31
N ALA A 179 -5.68 -18.65 2.09
CA ALA A 179 -7.13 -18.57 2.36
C ALA A 179 -7.48 -17.33 3.18
N ARG A 180 -6.60 -16.95 4.11
CA ARG A 180 -6.73 -15.74 4.94
C ARG A 180 -6.16 -14.51 4.23
N CYS A 181 -5.01 -14.66 3.57
CA CYS A 181 -4.35 -13.61 2.80
C CYS A 181 -4.52 -13.92 1.31
N GLN A 182 -5.71 -13.65 0.80
CA GLN A 182 -6.11 -14.02 -0.57
C GLN A 182 -5.22 -13.38 -1.64
N SER A 183 -5.00 -14.15 -2.70
CA SER A 183 -4.33 -13.74 -3.93
C SER A 183 -5.02 -14.44 -5.08
N ASP A 184 -5.26 -13.74 -6.19
CA ASP A 184 -5.79 -14.35 -7.42
C ASP A 184 -4.74 -15.19 -8.16
N HIS A 185 -3.48 -15.13 -7.72
CA HIS A 185 -2.32 -15.77 -8.36
C HIS A 185 -1.79 -16.99 -7.60
N LEU A 186 -2.28 -17.26 -6.39
CA LEU A 186 -1.79 -18.34 -5.52
C LEU A 186 -2.90 -19.36 -5.21
N PRO A 187 -2.61 -20.67 -5.28
CA PRO A 187 -3.45 -21.70 -4.69
C PRO A 187 -3.93 -21.37 -3.27
N THR A 188 -5.21 -21.61 -3.01
CA THR A 188 -5.82 -21.42 -1.68
C THR A 188 -5.30 -22.45 -0.67
N ARG A 189 -4.78 -21.98 0.46
CA ARG A 189 -4.23 -22.80 1.55
C ARG A 189 -4.58 -22.19 2.91
N LYS A 190 -4.98 -23.02 3.87
CA LYS A 190 -5.30 -22.57 5.24
C LYS A 190 -4.12 -21.89 5.96
N GLY A 191 -2.94 -22.51 5.86
CA GLY A 191 -1.71 -22.06 6.53
C GLY A 191 -1.75 -22.20 8.06
N ASN A 192 -0.65 -21.78 8.68
CA ASN A 192 -0.43 -21.72 10.12
C ASN A 192 0.27 -20.39 10.51
N PRO A 193 -0.50 -19.30 10.70
CA PRO A 193 0.06 -18.00 11.04
C PRO A 193 0.93 -17.98 12.30
N ASN A 194 0.63 -18.82 13.29
CA ASN A 194 1.42 -18.88 14.51
C ASN A 194 2.83 -19.39 14.18
N LEU A 195 2.92 -20.53 13.49
CA LEU A 195 4.19 -21.08 13.03
C LEU A 195 4.93 -20.09 12.11
N ALA A 196 4.24 -19.35 11.26
CA ALA A 196 4.87 -18.33 10.41
C ALA A 196 5.55 -17.21 11.23
N PHE A 197 4.88 -16.67 12.25
CA PHE A 197 5.48 -15.64 13.11
C PHE A 197 6.56 -16.19 14.04
N ASP A 198 6.43 -17.44 14.48
CA ASP A 198 7.46 -18.10 15.28
C ASP A 198 8.70 -18.37 14.41
N THR A 199 8.49 -18.76 13.14
CA THR A 199 9.56 -18.88 12.12
C THR A 199 10.25 -17.55 11.86
N LEU A 200 9.52 -16.43 11.78
CA LEU A 200 10.13 -15.09 11.67
C LEU A 200 11.00 -14.75 12.89
N ALA A 201 10.56 -15.13 14.10
CA ALA A 201 11.36 -14.93 15.31
C ALA A 201 12.65 -15.78 15.28
N GLU A 202 12.54 -17.05 14.86
CA GLU A 202 13.69 -17.97 14.69
C GLU A 202 14.66 -17.51 13.59
N LEU A 203 14.15 -16.87 12.54
CA LEU A 203 14.95 -16.26 11.48
C LEU A 203 15.76 -15.04 11.97
N GLY A 204 15.49 -14.55 13.18
CA GLY A 204 16.21 -13.44 13.81
C GLY A 204 15.47 -12.10 13.77
N VAL A 205 14.19 -12.06 13.38
CA VAL A 205 13.41 -10.83 13.43
C VAL A 205 13.29 -10.38 14.89
N ALA A 206 13.63 -9.12 15.16
CA ALA A 206 13.60 -8.57 16.52
C ALA A 206 12.21 -8.81 17.18
N PRO A 207 12.14 -9.26 18.45
CA PRO A 207 10.88 -9.65 19.06
C PRO A 207 9.82 -8.53 19.10
N THR A 208 10.24 -7.26 19.21
CA THR A 208 9.32 -6.12 19.09
C THR A 208 8.71 -6.02 17.69
N MET A 209 9.49 -6.27 16.63
CA MET A 209 9.02 -6.22 15.25
C MET A 209 8.04 -7.36 14.93
N VAL A 210 8.32 -8.58 15.42
CA VAL A 210 7.38 -9.72 15.30
C VAL A 210 6.03 -9.37 15.93
N GLN A 211 6.03 -8.75 17.12
CA GLN A 211 4.80 -8.36 17.79
C GLN A 211 4.04 -7.25 17.06
N ILE A 212 4.74 -6.23 16.53
CA ILE A 212 4.15 -5.17 15.72
C ILE A 212 3.46 -5.79 14.49
N ALA A 213 4.18 -6.65 13.76
CA ALA A 213 3.65 -7.31 12.57
C ALA A 213 2.44 -8.21 12.89
N ARG A 214 2.51 -9.00 13.98
CA ARG A 214 1.41 -9.87 14.42
C ARG A 214 0.18 -9.07 14.83
N ALA A 215 0.36 -7.95 15.54
CA ALA A 215 -0.73 -7.07 15.96
C ALA A 215 -1.43 -6.43 14.75
N ASN A 216 -0.66 -5.89 13.79
CA ASN A 216 -1.22 -5.31 12.57
C ASN A 216 -1.90 -6.39 11.70
N PHE A 217 -1.24 -7.54 11.48
CA PHE A 217 -1.79 -8.68 10.74
C PHE A 217 -3.14 -9.15 11.30
N THR A 218 -3.30 -9.17 12.62
CA THR A 218 -4.58 -9.56 13.25
C THR A 218 -5.74 -8.65 12.85
N LYS A 219 -5.46 -7.38 12.51
CA LYS A 219 -6.48 -6.41 12.08
C LYS A 219 -6.71 -6.40 10.58
N THR A 220 -5.68 -6.69 9.79
CA THR A 220 -5.71 -6.52 8.33
C THR A 220 -5.88 -7.82 7.57
N SER A 221 -5.38 -8.94 8.11
CA SER A 221 -5.24 -10.23 7.41
C SER A 221 -4.53 -10.08 6.05
N ALA A 222 -3.55 -9.19 5.97
CA ALA A 222 -2.76 -8.92 4.77
C ALA A 222 -1.28 -9.26 4.98
N MET A 223 -0.61 -9.72 3.93
CA MET A 223 0.81 -10.11 3.98
C MET A 223 1.79 -8.95 4.16
N LEU A 224 1.34 -7.71 4.00
CA LEU A 224 2.17 -6.51 4.14
C LEU A 224 2.95 -6.51 5.47
N SER A 225 2.28 -6.72 6.61
CA SER A 225 2.95 -6.71 7.92
C SER A 225 3.95 -7.86 8.12
N PRO A 226 3.61 -9.13 7.80
CA PRO A 226 4.61 -10.20 7.72
C PRO A 226 5.82 -9.87 6.83
N PHE A 227 5.61 -9.23 5.68
CA PHE A 227 6.70 -8.82 4.80
C PHE A 227 7.52 -7.65 5.33
N VAL A 228 6.92 -6.68 6.03
CA VAL A 228 7.69 -5.65 6.74
C VAL A 228 8.59 -6.29 7.80
N ALA A 229 8.11 -7.32 8.52
CA ALA A 229 8.93 -8.07 9.47
C ALA A 229 10.08 -8.82 8.79
N LEU A 230 9.81 -9.51 7.67
CA LEU A 230 10.84 -10.20 6.90
C LEU A 230 11.91 -9.24 6.38
N LEU A 231 11.48 -8.14 5.75
CA LEU A 231 12.36 -7.10 5.21
C LEU A 231 13.15 -6.33 6.28
N SER A 232 12.77 -6.44 7.57
CA SER A 232 13.55 -5.83 8.65
C SER A 232 14.93 -6.45 8.87
N LEU A 233 15.17 -7.64 8.29
CA LEU A 233 16.46 -8.30 8.27
C LEU A 233 17.37 -7.79 7.14
N GLU A 234 16.83 -7.00 6.22
CA GLU A 234 17.52 -6.58 5.01
C GLU A 234 18.03 -5.14 5.15
N ASN A 235 19.36 -4.96 5.11
CA ASN A 235 19.98 -3.63 5.21
C ASN A 235 19.70 -2.76 3.96
N GLY A 236 19.35 -3.36 2.83
CA GLY A 236 19.22 -2.70 1.54
C GLY A 236 17.95 -1.90 1.32
N VAL A 237 16.99 -1.89 2.25
CA VAL A 237 15.69 -1.21 2.03
C VAL A 237 15.74 0.27 2.37
N VAL A 238 16.49 0.65 3.42
CA VAL A 238 16.60 2.03 3.93
C VAL A 238 18.07 2.35 4.18
N ALA A 239 18.84 2.49 3.09
CA ALA A 239 20.31 2.53 3.17
C ALA A 239 20.90 3.93 2.95
N THR A 240 20.30 4.74 2.08
CA THR A 240 20.99 5.91 1.48
C THR A 240 20.33 7.26 1.78
N GLY A 241 19.17 7.27 2.42
CA GLY A 241 18.46 8.49 2.80
C GLY A 241 17.00 8.48 2.37
N ALA A 242 16.45 9.66 2.10
CA ALA A 242 15.09 9.82 1.60
C ALA A 242 15.05 10.85 0.47
N GLN A 243 14.22 10.60 -0.55
CA GLN A 243 13.98 11.51 -1.67
C GLN A 243 12.47 11.58 -1.99
N ASP A 244 12.04 12.61 -2.70
CA ASP A 244 10.67 12.69 -3.20
C ASP A 244 10.61 12.08 -4.60
N ASP A 245 9.64 11.21 -4.86
CA ASP A 245 9.36 10.75 -6.21
C ASP A 245 8.78 11.91 -7.05
N PRO A 246 9.09 11.97 -8.36
CA PRO A 246 8.46 12.93 -9.24
C PRO A 246 6.96 12.64 -9.33
N THR A 247 6.13 13.67 -9.10
CA THR A 247 4.68 13.57 -9.25
C THR A 247 4.22 14.25 -10.54
N PRO A 248 3.25 13.67 -11.28
CA PRO A 248 2.67 14.33 -12.44
C PRO A 248 1.84 15.56 -12.04
N VAL A 249 1.47 16.37 -13.03
CA VAL A 249 0.65 17.56 -12.82
C VAL A 249 -0.68 17.23 -12.14
N GLU A 250 -0.98 17.96 -11.07
CA GLU A 250 -2.23 17.84 -10.30
C GLU A 250 -3.20 18.95 -10.74
N THR A 251 -4.50 18.62 -10.78
CA THR A 251 -5.56 19.64 -10.78
C THR A 251 -6.59 19.34 -9.68
N ARG A 252 -7.35 20.35 -9.27
CA ARG A 252 -8.43 20.21 -8.28
C ARG A 252 -9.77 20.06 -8.99
N ILE A 253 -10.46 18.94 -8.77
CA ILE A 253 -11.77 18.61 -9.33
C ILE A 253 -12.79 18.69 -8.19
N ASN A 254 -13.60 19.74 -8.18
CA ASN A 254 -14.53 20.05 -7.08
C ASN A 254 -13.83 20.06 -5.70
N GLY A 255 -12.62 20.60 -5.64
CA GLY A 255 -11.79 20.66 -4.43
C GLY A 255 -10.97 19.40 -4.13
N VAL A 256 -11.22 18.29 -4.82
CA VAL A 256 -10.51 17.02 -4.65
C VAL A 256 -9.32 16.94 -5.61
N PRO A 257 -8.10 16.59 -5.15
CA PRO A 257 -6.96 16.37 -6.05
C PRO A 257 -7.24 15.30 -7.11
N SER A 258 -6.79 15.54 -8.35
CA SER A 258 -7.06 14.65 -9.49
C SER A 258 -6.54 13.23 -9.30
N TYR A 259 -5.45 13.06 -8.56
CA TYR A 259 -4.88 11.74 -8.25
C TYR A 259 -5.80 10.86 -7.39
N ALA A 260 -6.86 11.42 -6.78
CA ALA A 260 -7.87 10.63 -6.07
C ALA A 260 -8.70 9.75 -7.02
N PHE A 261 -8.81 10.15 -8.28
CA PHE A 261 -9.67 9.53 -9.29
C PHE A 261 -8.88 8.51 -10.13
N ASP A 262 -8.65 7.32 -9.57
CA ASP A 262 -7.90 6.24 -10.21
C ASP A 262 -8.81 5.09 -10.69
N MET A 263 -8.21 3.98 -11.14
CA MET A 263 -8.92 2.79 -11.63
C MET A 263 -9.82 2.10 -10.58
N TYR A 264 -9.63 2.38 -9.29
CA TYR A 264 -10.43 1.84 -8.19
C TYR A 264 -11.61 2.74 -7.82
N THR A 265 -11.70 3.92 -8.43
CA THR A 265 -12.88 4.79 -8.37
C THR A 265 -13.67 4.66 -9.67
N ARG A 266 -15.00 4.69 -9.58
CA ARG A 266 -15.89 4.69 -10.76
C ARG A 266 -15.58 5.86 -11.72
N PRO A 267 -15.49 7.12 -11.26
CA PRO A 267 -15.08 8.24 -12.11
C PRO A 267 -13.70 8.06 -12.73
N GLY A 268 -12.69 7.61 -11.98
CA GLY A 268 -11.34 7.40 -12.52
C GLY A 268 -11.28 6.29 -13.57
N ARG A 269 -12.01 5.18 -13.35
CA ARG A 269 -12.14 4.10 -14.34
C ARG A 269 -12.84 4.56 -15.61
N ALA A 270 -13.92 5.34 -15.49
CA ALA A 270 -14.62 5.92 -16.64
C ALA A 270 -13.71 6.90 -17.42
N ALA A 271 -12.93 7.72 -16.70
CA ALA A 271 -11.98 8.64 -17.30
C ALA A 271 -10.88 7.92 -18.09
N LEU A 272 -10.31 6.83 -17.54
CA LEU A 272 -9.35 5.99 -18.26
C LEU A 272 -9.95 5.37 -19.54
N GLY A 273 -11.21 4.91 -19.48
CA GLY A 273 -11.92 4.41 -20.65
C GLY A 273 -12.06 5.47 -21.75
N ARG A 274 -12.41 6.71 -21.39
CA ARG A 274 -12.49 7.83 -22.34
C ARG A 274 -11.12 8.23 -22.88
N LEU A 275 -10.08 8.24 -22.04
CA LEU A 275 -8.72 8.57 -22.45
C LEU A 275 -8.24 7.63 -23.56
N LEU A 276 -8.48 6.33 -23.41
CA LEU A 276 -8.11 5.30 -24.41
C LEU A 276 -8.84 5.46 -25.76
N LEU A 277 -9.94 6.22 -25.80
CA LEU A 277 -10.69 6.50 -27.02
C LEU A 277 -10.34 7.86 -27.63
N ARG A 278 -10.02 8.86 -26.80
CA ARG A 278 -9.88 10.26 -27.23
C ARG A 278 -8.43 10.67 -27.47
N ASN A 279 -7.49 10.15 -26.68
CA ASN A 279 -6.09 10.51 -26.82
C ASN A 279 -5.40 9.61 -27.85
N ALA A 280 -4.85 10.21 -28.91
CA ALA A 280 -4.25 9.48 -30.02
C ALA A 280 -3.08 8.58 -29.59
N GLY A 281 -2.23 9.05 -28.67
CA GLY A 281 -1.09 8.28 -28.16
C GLY A 281 -1.51 7.05 -27.37
N MET A 282 -2.45 7.22 -26.44
CA MET A 282 -3.00 6.11 -25.65
C MET A 282 -3.82 5.14 -26.52
N ALA A 283 -4.56 5.63 -27.51
CA ALA A 283 -5.31 4.80 -28.45
C ALA A 283 -4.37 3.98 -29.35
N SER A 284 -3.30 4.60 -29.87
CA SER A 284 -2.26 3.94 -30.66
C SER A 284 -1.57 2.83 -29.85
N TRP A 285 -1.11 3.16 -28.64
CA TRP A 285 -0.52 2.20 -27.71
C TRP A 285 -1.44 0.99 -27.46
N ALA A 286 -2.68 1.24 -27.05
CA ALA A 286 -3.61 0.18 -26.73
C ALA A 286 -4.00 -0.65 -27.98
N GLY A 287 -4.04 -0.01 -29.15
CA GLY A 287 -4.28 -0.66 -30.44
C GLY A 287 -3.15 -1.61 -30.84
N ALA A 288 -1.90 -1.20 -30.64
CA ALA A 288 -0.72 -1.97 -31.02
C ALA A 288 -0.42 -3.13 -30.07
N PHE A 289 -0.58 -2.92 -28.75
CA PHE A 289 -0.03 -3.86 -27.77
C PHE A 289 -1.07 -4.62 -26.95
N LEU A 290 -2.33 -4.19 -26.92
CA LEU A 290 -3.32 -4.75 -26.01
C LEU A 290 -4.49 -5.43 -26.73
N PRO A 291 -4.97 -6.58 -26.20
CA PRO A 291 -6.26 -7.12 -26.61
C PRO A 291 -7.37 -6.10 -26.33
N ARG A 292 -8.52 -6.25 -27.00
CA ARG A 292 -9.67 -5.35 -26.76
C ARG A 292 -10.22 -5.47 -25.34
N THR A 293 -10.08 -6.64 -24.72
CA THR A 293 -10.44 -6.88 -23.33
C THR A 293 -9.42 -6.26 -22.37
N ASN A 294 -9.86 -5.85 -21.19
CA ASN A 294 -9.01 -5.37 -20.09
C ASN A 294 -8.13 -4.13 -20.33
N ARG A 295 -8.27 -3.41 -21.46
CA ARG A 295 -7.47 -2.20 -21.75
C ARG A 295 -7.50 -1.16 -20.63
N VAL A 296 -8.67 -0.93 -20.02
CA VAL A 296 -8.82 0.01 -18.90
C VAL A 296 -8.07 -0.44 -17.66
N GLN A 297 -8.03 -1.76 -17.40
CA GLN A 297 -7.29 -2.31 -16.28
C GLN A 297 -5.79 -2.10 -16.47
N VAL A 298 -5.26 -2.43 -17.66
CA VAL A 298 -3.83 -2.26 -17.98
C VAL A 298 -3.44 -0.77 -17.94
N ALA A 299 -4.27 0.11 -18.52
CA ALA A 299 -4.06 1.57 -18.42
C ALA A 299 -4.11 2.07 -16.96
N GLY A 300 -4.96 1.47 -16.13
CA GLY A 300 -4.99 1.74 -14.69
C GLY A 300 -3.71 1.32 -13.97
N GLU A 301 -3.12 0.19 -14.34
CA GLU A 301 -1.83 -0.25 -13.80
C GLU A 301 -0.65 0.63 -14.27
N LEU A 302 -0.72 1.18 -15.50
CA LEU A 302 0.23 2.22 -15.94
C LEU A 302 0.06 3.51 -15.13
N LEU A 303 -1.19 3.95 -14.92
CA LEU A 303 -1.49 5.13 -14.12
C LEU A 303 -0.99 4.96 -12.68
N PHE A 304 -1.09 3.75 -12.13
CA PHE A 304 -0.52 3.47 -10.82
C PHE A 304 1.01 3.69 -10.81
N ARG A 305 1.73 3.23 -11.84
CA ARG A 305 3.18 3.43 -11.97
C ARG A 305 3.58 4.90 -12.13
N VAL A 306 2.76 5.70 -12.83
CA VAL A 306 3.05 7.13 -13.10
C VAL A 306 2.61 8.06 -11.96
N GLU A 307 1.46 7.80 -11.34
CA GLU A 307 0.78 8.73 -10.43
C GLU A 307 0.52 8.10 -9.06
N GLY A 308 0.02 6.86 -9.04
CA GLY A 308 -0.50 6.24 -7.82
C GLY A 308 0.58 5.87 -6.80
N GLN A 309 1.73 5.38 -7.25
CA GLN A 309 2.81 4.88 -6.40
C GLN A 309 3.75 5.96 -5.87
N CYS A 310 3.62 7.22 -6.30
CA CYS A 310 4.56 8.28 -5.97
C CYS A 310 4.60 8.57 -4.45
N LEU A 311 5.79 8.57 -3.88
CA LEU A 311 6.04 8.78 -2.46
C LEU A 311 6.79 10.09 -2.18
N ARG A 312 6.36 10.82 -1.16
CA ARG A 312 7.16 11.87 -0.52
C ARG A 312 8.01 11.25 0.59
N ARG A 313 9.25 11.69 0.76
CA ARG A 313 10.23 11.14 1.72
C ARG A 313 10.42 9.63 1.54
N HIS A 314 10.46 9.19 0.29
CA HIS A 314 10.74 7.81 -0.09
C HIS A 314 12.12 7.41 0.40
N ALA A 315 12.18 6.42 1.30
CA ALA A 315 13.43 5.81 1.73
C ALA A 315 14.12 5.09 0.56
N VAL A 316 15.40 5.41 0.34
CA VAL A 316 16.16 4.89 -0.79
C VAL A 316 17.14 3.83 -0.31
N GLY A 317 17.19 2.71 -1.02
CA GLY A 317 18.18 1.66 -0.84
C GLY A 317 18.23 0.73 -2.06
N PRO A 318 19.32 -0.03 -2.23
CA PRO A 318 19.51 -0.89 -3.41
C PRO A 318 18.43 -1.99 -3.52
N LEU A 319 17.98 -2.56 -2.39
CA LEU A 319 16.94 -3.59 -2.41
C LEU A 319 15.56 -2.99 -2.69
N SER A 320 15.22 -1.83 -2.11
CA SER A 320 13.95 -1.17 -2.43
C SER A 320 13.88 -0.72 -3.88
N ALA A 321 14.99 -0.20 -4.44
CA ALA A 321 15.08 0.11 -5.87
C ALA A 321 14.89 -1.14 -6.74
N SER A 322 15.59 -2.24 -6.43
CA SER A 322 15.43 -3.50 -7.15
C SER A 322 14.01 -4.06 -7.08
N LEU A 323 13.35 -4.04 -5.90
CA LEU A 323 11.96 -4.46 -5.76
C LEU A 323 11.01 -3.61 -6.62
N ARG A 324 11.19 -2.29 -6.61
CA ARG A 324 10.40 -1.37 -7.42
C ARG A 324 10.62 -1.59 -8.91
N ASP A 325 11.88 -1.78 -9.35
CA ASP A 325 12.22 -2.03 -10.75
C ASP A 325 11.59 -3.34 -11.24
N ARG A 326 11.64 -4.40 -10.43
CA ARG A 326 10.98 -5.68 -10.76
C ARG A 326 9.47 -5.50 -10.91
N TRP A 327 8.82 -4.83 -9.96
CA TRP A 327 7.40 -4.52 -10.08
C TRP A 327 7.10 -3.70 -11.34
N GLN A 328 7.94 -2.71 -11.63
CA GLN A 328 7.74 -1.80 -12.75
C GLN A 328 7.83 -2.55 -14.08
N TRP A 329 8.90 -3.33 -14.28
CA TRP A 329 9.26 -3.91 -15.57
C TRP A 329 8.84 -5.38 -15.70
N GLU A 330 9.29 -6.22 -14.79
CA GLU A 330 9.19 -7.68 -14.90
C GLU A 330 7.80 -8.21 -14.54
N CYS A 331 7.09 -7.52 -13.63
CA CYS A 331 5.75 -7.90 -13.18
C CYS A 331 4.61 -7.20 -13.93
N SER A 332 4.92 -6.48 -15.01
CA SER A 332 3.92 -5.75 -15.80
C SER A 332 3.02 -6.65 -16.63
N GLY A 333 3.49 -7.85 -16.99
CA GLY A 333 2.81 -8.74 -17.93
C GLY A 333 2.79 -8.22 -19.38
N LEU A 334 3.55 -7.15 -19.68
CA LEU A 334 3.66 -6.56 -21.01
C LEU A 334 5.09 -6.72 -21.55
N PRO A 335 5.25 -6.81 -22.89
CA PRO A 335 6.56 -6.60 -23.51
C PRO A 335 7.16 -5.26 -23.10
N ARG A 336 8.49 -5.18 -22.98
CA ARG A 336 9.19 -3.97 -22.54
C ARG A 336 8.86 -2.75 -23.41
N GLU A 337 8.85 -2.93 -24.74
CA GLU A 337 8.47 -1.87 -25.69
C GLU A 337 7.05 -1.33 -25.44
N ALA A 338 6.10 -2.23 -25.13
CA ALA A 338 4.72 -1.87 -24.88
C ALA A 338 4.60 -1.06 -23.59
N LEU A 339 5.34 -1.45 -22.55
CA LEU A 339 5.36 -0.73 -21.29
C LEU A 339 6.04 0.64 -21.42
N GLU A 340 7.18 0.73 -22.09
CA GLU A 340 7.90 1.99 -22.31
C GLU A 340 7.04 2.98 -23.12
N PHE A 341 6.44 2.53 -24.23
CA PHE A 341 5.50 3.34 -25.00
C PHE A 341 4.35 3.81 -24.10
N GLY A 342 3.68 2.87 -23.42
CA GLY A 342 2.50 3.18 -22.62
C GLY A 342 2.78 4.17 -21.49
N LEU A 343 3.93 4.04 -20.82
CA LEU A 343 4.35 4.99 -19.78
C LEU A 343 4.62 6.38 -20.35
N ALA A 344 5.27 6.49 -21.51
CA ALA A 344 5.51 7.76 -22.17
C ALA A 344 4.19 8.41 -22.62
N ALA A 345 3.36 7.68 -23.35
CA ALA A 345 2.07 8.15 -23.83
C ALA A 345 1.14 8.60 -22.68
N LEU A 346 1.12 7.86 -21.57
CA LEU A 346 0.30 8.23 -20.42
C LEU A 346 0.82 9.49 -19.71
N LYS A 347 2.14 9.64 -19.57
CA LYS A 347 2.76 10.84 -18.98
C LYS A 347 2.39 12.09 -19.78
N ASP A 348 2.50 12.00 -21.11
CA ASP A 348 2.12 13.10 -22.01
C ASP A 348 0.62 13.40 -21.96
N ALA A 349 -0.21 12.37 -21.78
CA ALA A 349 -1.66 12.50 -21.70
C ALA A 349 -2.19 12.93 -20.32
N MET A 350 -1.34 13.13 -19.30
CA MET A 350 -1.79 13.49 -17.95
C MET A 350 -2.67 14.75 -17.87
N PRO A 351 -2.37 15.87 -18.57
CA PRO A 351 -3.24 17.04 -18.59
C PRO A 351 -4.64 16.73 -19.15
N GLU A 352 -4.72 15.95 -20.23
CA GLU A 352 -5.98 15.55 -20.85
C GLU A 352 -6.77 14.60 -19.94
N LEU A 353 -6.10 13.63 -19.30
CA LEU A 353 -6.73 12.74 -18.31
C LEU A 353 -7.36 13.55 -17.17
N ASN A 354 -6.70 14.58 -16.67
CA ASN A 354 -7.25 15.46 -15.64
C ASN A 354 -8.49 16.23 -16.13
N ALA A 355 -8.50 16.70 -17.38
CA ALA A 355 -9.68 17.32 -17.98
C ALA A 355 -10.85 16.33 -18.10
N ILE A 356 -10.59 15.11 -18.59
CA ILE A 356 -11.60 14.05 -18.70
C ILE A 356 -12.14 13.65 -17.32
N ARG A 357 -11.29 13.54 -16.29
CA ARG A 357 -11.75 13.29 -14.91
C ARG A 357 -12.73 14.36 -14.44
N ALA A 358 -12.46 15.63 -14.75
CA ALA A 358 -13.34 16.73 -14.39
C ALA A 358 -14.69 16.68 -15.13
N GLU A 359 -14.69 16.32 -16.41
CA GLU A 359 -15.92 16.09 -17.19
C GLU A 359 -16.76 14.96 -16.58
N VAL A 360 -16.15 13.80 -16.33
CA VAL A 360 -16.81 12.62 -15.79
C VAL A 360 -17.47 12.92 -14.43
N VAL A 361 -16.79 13.67 -13.56
CA VAL A 361 -17.35 14.08 -12.26
C VAL A 361 -18.51 15.07 -12.44
N ARG A 362 -18.41 16.02 -13.39
CA ARG A 362 -19.46 16.99 -13.69
C ARG A 362 -20.74 16.32 -14.22
N GLU A 363 -20.59 15.24 -14.97
CA GLU A 363 -21.69 14.41 -15.47
C GLU A 363 -22.34 13.53 -14.39
N GLY A 364 -21.84 13.56 -13.15
CA GLY A 364 -22.43 12.85 -12.02
C GLY A 364 -22.04 11.38 -11.90
N VAL A 365 -20.96 10.95 -12.55
CA VAL A 365 -20.42 9.59 -12.37
C VAL A 365 -19.77 9.49 -10.99
N ALA A 366 -20.49 8.88 -10.04
CA ALA A 366 -20.11 8.76 -8.63
C ALA A 366 -19.52 7.38 -8.26
#